data_AF-Q8W167-F1
#
_entry.id   AF-Q8W167-F1
#
_cell.length_a   1.000
_cell.length_b   1.000
_cell.length_c   1.000
_cell.angle_alpha   90.00
_cell.angle_beta   90.00
_cell.angle_gamma   90.00
#
_symmetry.space_group_name_H-M   'P 1'
#
loop_
_entity.id
_entity.type
_entity.pdbx_description
1 polymer ?
#
loop_
_entity_poly.entity_id
_entity_poly.type
_entity_poly.pdbx_seq_one_letter_code
_entity_poly.pdbx_strand_id
1 'polypeptide(L)'
;LANTEGVYRVDLLTRQIASPEVDSSYGEPNEMLSCPSDGTGSCGAYIIRIPCGARDKYIAKESLWPYIHEFVDGALNHIVNMARAIGEQVNGGKPTWPYVIHGHYADAGEVAAHLSGALNVPMVLTGHSLGRNKFEQLLKQGRLPKD
;
A
#
# COMPACT_ATOMS: atom_id res chain seq x y z
N LEU A 1 -14.39 5.63 -3.14
CA LEU A 1 -13.35 5.93 -4.14
C LEU A 1 -13.53 5.07 -5.39
N ALA A 2 -13.53 3.74 -5.31
CA ALA A 2 -13.59 2.89 -6.51
C ALA A 2 -14.85 3.06 -7.38
N ASN A 3 -16.00 3.39 -6.80
CA ASN A 3 -17.25 3.65 -7.56
C ASN A 3 -17.47 5.13 -7.90
N THR A 4 -16.43 5.96 -7.82
CA THR A 4 -16.52 7.40 -8.10
C THR A 4 -16.22 7.63 -9.58
N GLU A 5 -17.08 8.40 -10.26
CA GLU A 5 -16.88 8.77 -11.66
C GLU A 5 -15.50 9.42 -11.88
N GLY A 6 -14.80 9.02 -12.93
CA GLY A 6 -13.44 9.48 -13.24
C GLY A 6 -12.32 8.76 -12.47
N VAL A 7 -12.63 7.86 -11.54
CA VAL A 7 -11.62 7.00 -10.89
C VAL A 7 -11.47 5.72 -11.70
N TYR A 8 -10.31 5.53 -12.33
CA TYR A 8 -10.04 4.34 -13.13
C TYR A 8 -9.65 3.12 -12.32
N ARG A 9 -9.03 3.30 -11.14
CA ARG A 9 -8.49 2.21 -10.32
C ARG A 9 -8.14 2.70 -8.92
N VAL A 10 -8.32 1.84 -7.93
CA VAL A 10 -7.80 2.03 -6.57
C VAL A 10 -6.96 0.80 -6.18
N ASP A 11 -5.70 1.01 -5.84
CA ASP A 11 -4.80 -0.05 -5.37
C ASP A 11 -4.48 0.15 -3.87
N LEU A 12 -4.75 -0.88 -3.08
CA LEU A 12 -4.28 -1.02 -1.70
C LEU A 12 -3.01 -1.88 -1.74
N LEU A 13 -1.86 -1.24 -1.58
CA LEU A 13 -0.57 -1.93 -1.55
C LEU A 13 -0.30 -2.45 -0.14
N THR A 14 0.09 -3.71 -0.03
CA THR A 14 0.48 -4.34 1.25
C THR A 14 1.56 -5.40 1.03
N ARG A 15 2.16 -5.91 2.09
CA ARG A 15 3.18 -6.96 2.01
C ARG A 15 2.56 -8.31 1.61
N GLN A 16 3.24 -9.04 0.73
CA GLN A 16 2.91 -10.43 0.40
C GLN A 16 3.50 -11.39 1.46
N ILE A 17 2.66 -12.29 1.98
CA ILE A 17 3.04 -13.23 3.03
C ILE A 17 2.59 -14.64 2.61
N ALA A 18 3.53 -15.47 2.18
CA ALA A 18 3.30 -16.87 1.81
C ALA A 18 3.77 -17.81 2.93
N SER A 19 3.43 -17.47 4.17
CA SER A 19 3.76 -18.29 5.35
C SER A 19 2.62 -19.26 5.65
N PRO A 20 2.90 -20.52 6.00
CA PRO A 20 1.86 -21.46 6.45
C PRO A 20 1.22 -21.07 7.78
N GLU A 21 1.78 -20.09 8.50
CA GLU A 21 1.26 -19.58 9.77
C GLU A 21 0.08 -18.61 9.61
N VAL A 22 -0.16 -18.13 8.38
CA VAL A 22 -1.28 -17.22 8.05
C VAL A 22 -2.14 -17.84 6.95
N ASP A 23 -3.32 -17.25 6.74
CA ASP A 23 -4.23 -17.68 5.67
C ASP A 23 -3.55 -17.57 4.29
N SER A 24 -3.78 -18.55 3.42
CA SER A 24 -3.11 -18.62 2.11
C SER A 24 -3.43 -17.43 1.21
N SER A 25 -4.57 -16.74 1.42
CA SER A 25 -4.93 -15.52 0.69
C SER A 25 -3.90 -14.39 0.85
N TYR A 26 -3.13 -14.34 1.94
CA TYR A 26 -2.05 -13.37 2.12
C TYR A 26 -0.88 -13.60 1.15
N GLY A 27 -0.78 -14.80 0.60
CA GLY A 27 0.19 -15.17 -0.43
C GLY A 27 -0.25 -14.76 -1.83
N GLU A 28 -1.54 -14.45 -2.05
CA GLU A 28 -2.08 -14.13 -3.37
C GLU A 28 -1.69 -12.71 -3.80
N PRO A 29 -0.95 -12.55 -4.91
CA PRO A 29 -0.36 -11.26 -5.29
C PRO A 29 -1.40 -10.19 -5.62
N ASN A 30 -2.56 -10.59 -6.14
CA ASN A 30 -3.63 -9.67 -6.53
C ASN A 30 -4.98 -10.22 -6.04
N GLU A 31 -5.78 -9.37 -5.42
CA GLU A 31 -7.14 -9.69 -5.02
C GLU A 31 -8.06 -8.52 -5.35
N MET A 32 -9.18 -8.81 -5.99
CA MET A 32 -10.15 -7.79 -6.39
C MET A 32 -11.21 -7.64 -5.29
N LEU A 33 -11.36 -6.43 -4.74
CA LEU A 33 -12.30 -6.14 -3.66
C LEU A 33 -13.69 -5.73 -4.16
N SER A 34 -13.75 -5.03 -5.29
CA SER A 34 -15.02 -4.54 -5.83
C SER A 34 -15.01 -4.53 -7.35
N CYS A 35 -15.98 -5.21 -7.95
CA CYS A 35 -16.33 -5.04 -9.37
C CYS A 35 -17.33 -3.89 -9.53
N PRO A 36 -17.14 -3.00 -10.52
CA PRO A 36 -18.20 -2.11 -10.98
C PRO A 36 -19.38 -2.93 -11.50
N SER A 37 -20.59 -2.49 -11.18
CA SER A 37 -21.85 -3.16 -11.52
C SER A 37 -22.20 -3.11 -13.01
N ASP A 38 -21.52 -2.28 -13.79
CA ASP A 38 -21.80 -1.93 -15.18
C ASP A 38 -20.84 -2.53 -16.20
N GLY A 39 -19.88 -3.37 -15.79
CA GLY A 39 -19.05 -4.19 -16.69
C GLY A 39 -18.11 -3.40 -17.62
N THR A 40 -18.00 -2.09 -17.42
CA THR A 40 -17.08 -1.20 -18.13
C THR A 40 -15.69 -1.27 -17.47
N GLY A 41 -14.66 -1.48 -18.30
CA GLY A 41 -13.34 -2.01 -17.91
C GLY A 41 -12.57 -1.34 -16.76
N SER A 42 -11.58 -2.07 -16.23
CA SER A 42 -10.52 -1.73 -15.24
C SER A 42 -10.90 -0.96 -13.96
N CYS A 43 -12.14 -0.50 -13.82
CA CYS A 43 -12.61 0.23 -12.66
C CYS A 43 -12.76 -0.74 -11.48
N GLY A 44 -12.38 -0.32 -10.28
CA GLY A 44 -12.43 -1.18 -9.09
C GLY A 44 -11.34 -0.91 -8.05
N ALA A 45 -11.45 -1.62 -6.93
CA ALA A 45 -10.47 -1.64 -5.85
C ALA A 45 -9.77 -3.00 -5.81
N TYR A 46 -8.45 -2.98 -5.62
CA TYR A 46 -7.62 -4.17 -5.56
C TYR A 46 -6.71 -4.14 -4.34
N ILE A 47 -6.45 -5.30 -3.74
CA ILE A 47 -5.31 -5.51 -2.86
C ILE A 47 -4.17 -6.02 -3.73
N ILE A 48 -3.04 -5.32 -3.67
CA ILE A 48 -1.81 -5.68 -4.37
C ILE A 48 -0.76 -6.01 -3.32
N ARG A 49 -0.34 -7.27 -3.30
CA ARG A 49 0.60 -7.78 -2.32
C ARG A 49 2.01 -7.81 -2.92
N ILE A 50 2.86 -6.90 -2.46
CA ILE A 50 4.24 -6.75 -2.93
C ILE A 50 5.16 -7.62 -2.04
N PRO A 51 6.00 -8.49 -2.62
CA PRO A 51 6.98 -9.24 -1.85
C PRO A 51 8.06 -8.29 -1.31
N CYS A 52 8.33 -8.38 -0.01
CA CYS A 52 9.50 -7.77 0.61
C CYS A 52 9.92 -8.55 1.87
N GLY A 53 11.23 -8.63 2.11
CA GLY A 53 11.82 -9.49 3.13
C GLY A 53 11.49 -10.97 2.94
N ALA A 54 11.55 -11.75 4.03
CA ALA A 54 11.30 -13.19 4.00
C ALA A 54 9.81 -13.50 3.73
N ARG A 55 9.44 -13.71 2.47
CA ARG A 55 8.05 -13.95 2.02
C ARG A 55 7.39 -15.16 2.69
N ASP A 56 8.16 -16.19 3.02
CA ASP A 56 7.72 -17.42 3.69
C ASP A 56 7.43 -17.25 5.20
N LYS A 57 7.64 -16.03 5.74
CA LYS A 57 7.50 -15.73 7.17
C LYS A 57 6.61 -14.52 7.43
N TYR A 58 5.85 -14.61 8.52
CA TYR A 58 5.24 -13.44 9.12
C TYR A 58 6.32 -12.57 9.77
N ILE A 59 6.29 -11.26 9.51
CA ILE A 59 7.18 -10.28 10.11
C ILE A 59 6.29 -9.26 10.83
N ALA A 60 6.51 -9.09 12.14
CA ALA A 60 5.83 -8.07 12.92
C ALA A 60 6.12 -6.67 12.36
N LYS A 61 5.13 -5.78 12.41
CA LYS A 61 5.24 -4.44 11.78
C LYS A 61 6.43 -3.62 12.30
N GLU A 62 6.81 -3.81 13.56
CA GLU A 62 7.94 -3.14 14.20
C GLU A 62 9.29 -3.54 13.56
N SER A 63 9.34 -4.70 12.90
CA SER A 63 10.53 -5.25 12.24
C SER A 63 10.52 -5.05 10.73
N LEU A 64 9.58 -4.28 10.17
CA LEU A 64 9.46 -4.04 8.73
C LEU A 64 10.44 -2.98 8.19
N TRP A 65 10.99 -2.11 9.06
CA TRP A 65 11.84 -0.98 8.66
C TRP A 65 12.98 -1.33 7.70
N PRO A 66 13.74 -2.43 7.88
CA PRO A 66 14.81 -2.80 6.96
C PRO A 66 14.34 -3.13 5.53
N TYR A 67 13.06 -3.46 5.35
CA TYR A 67 12.47 -3.89 4.08
C TYR A 67 11.64 -2.80 3.39
N ILE A 68 11.61 -1.58 3.93
CA ILE A 68 10.83 -0.47 3.36
C ILE A 68 11.31 -0.13 1.94
N HIS A 69 12.62 -0.05 1.72
CA HIS A 69 13.16 0.28 0.39
C HIS A 69 12.83 -0.81 -0.64
N GLU A 70 12.94 -2.09 -0.26
CA GLU A 70 12.53 -3.21 -1.11
C GLU A 70 11.04 -3.13 -1.48
N PHE A 71 10.20 -2.77 -0.50
CA PHE A 71 8.77 -2.56 -0.75
C PHE A 71 8.52 -1.36 -1.69
N VAL A 72 9.25 -0.25 -1.52
CA VAL A 72 9.17 0.93 -2.40
C VAL A 72 9.51 0.54 -3.84
N ASP A 73 10.58 -0.21 -4.07
CA ASP A 73 10.99 -0.63 -5.41
C ASP A 73 9.91 -1.50 -6.07
N GLY A 74 9.36 -2.48 -5.34
CA GLY A 74 8.29 -3.33 -5.83
C GLY A 74 6.99 -2.55 -6.10
N ALA A 75 6.63 -1.63 -5.21
CA ALA A 75 5.46 -0.75 -5.37
C ALA A 75 5.61 0.20 -6.56
N LEU A 76 6.80 0.79 -6.75
CA LEU A 76 7.08 1.67 -7.88
C LEU A 76 6.98 0.92 -9.20
N ASN A 77 7.54 -0.28 -9.27
CA ASN A 77 7.41 -1.13 -10.47
C ASN A 77 5.93 -1.45 -10.78
N HIS A 78 5.14 -1.82 -9.78
CA HIS A 78 3.70 -2.03 -9.94
C HIS A 78 3.00 -0.76 -10.48
N ILE A 79 3.24 0.40 -9.86
CA ILE A 79 2.62 1.67 -10.25
C ILE A 79 2.98 2.06 -11.68
N VAL A 80 4.25 1.92 -12.09
CA VAL A 80 4.69 2.24 -13.46
C VAL A 80 4.01 1.33 -14.48
N ASN A 81 3.91 0.04 -14.19
CA ASN A 81 3.24 -0.91 -15.08
C ASN A 81 1.75 -0.59 -15.20
N MET A 82 1.08 -0.30 -14.09
CA MET A 82 -0.33 0.07 -14.10
C MET A 82 -0.59 1.41 -14.77
N ALA A 83 0.28 2.40 -14.57
CA ALA A 83 0.15 3.71 -15.20
C ALA A 83 0.18 3.58 -16.74
N ARG A 84 1.05 2.72 -17.27
CA ARG A 84 1.11 2.40 -18.70
C ARG A 84 -0.16 1.68 -19.17
N ALA A 85 -0.55 0.61 -18.48
CA ALA A 85 -1.72 -0.19 -18.86
C ALA A 85 -3.02 0.64 -18.86
N ILE A 86 -3.23 1.48 -17.85
CA ILE A 86 -4.38 2.40 -17.79
C ILE A 86 -4.24 3.46 -18.89
N GLY A 87 -3.05 4.01 -19.09
CA GLY A 87 -2.76 4.99 -20.12
C GLY A 87 -3.09 4.53 -21.55
N GLU A 88 -2.81 3.27 -21.86
CA GLU A 88 -3.20 2.62 -23.12
C GLU A 88 -4.71 2.58 -23.31
N GLN A 89 -5.47 2.38 -22.23
CA GLN A 89 -6.92 2.28 -22.27
C GLN A 89 -7.61 3.65 -22.34
N VAL A 90 -7.11 4.66 -21.62
CA VAL A 90 -7.87 5.91 -21.38
C VAL A 90 -7.14 7.20 -21.76
N ASN A 91 -5.86 7.14 -22.11
CA ASN A 91 -5.02 8.33 -22.34
C ASN A 91 -4.14 8.23 -23.60
N GLY A 92 -4.60 7.49 -24.60
CA GLY A 92 -3.93 7.37 -25.90
C GLY A 92 -2.50 6.84 -25.83
N GLY A 93 -2.23 5.92 -24.89
CA GLY A 93 -0.92 5.32 -24.68
C GLY A 93 0.05 6.13 -23.81
N LYS A 94 -0.33 7.32 -23.35
CA LYS A 94 0.47 8.09 -22.38
C LYS A 94 0.22 7.54 -20.97
N PRO A 95 1.27 7.33 -20.14
CA PRO A 95 1.09 6.84 -18.78
C PRO A 95 0.10 7.70 -17.98
N THR A 96 -0.85 7.05 -17.32
CA THR A 96 -1.79 7.66 -16.38
C THR A 96 -1.29 7.41 -14.96
N TRP A 97 -0.57 8.37 -14.40
CA TRP A 97 -0.03 8.28 -13.05
C TRP A 97 -1.12 8.34 -11.97
N PRO A 98 -0.86 7.81 -10.76
CA PRO A 98 -1.78 7.99 -9.64
C PRO A 98 -2.05 9.46 -9.38
N TYR A 99 -3.30 9.79 -9.07
CA TYR A 99 -3.66 11.15 -8.68
C TYR A 99 -3.21 11.49 -7.26
N VAL A 100 -3.17 10.49 -6.37
CA VAL A 100 -2.77 10.63 -4.98
C VAL A 100 -2.18 9.33 -4.47
N ILE A 101 -1.22 9.43 -3.55
CA ILE A 101 -0.67 8.31 -2.78
C ILE A 101 -1.01 8.52 -1.32
N HIS A 102 -1.64 7.53 -0.68
CA HIS A 102 -2.11 7.63 0.70
C HIS A 102 -1.36 6.66 1.61
N GLY A 103 -0.48 7.18 2.46
CA GLY A 103 0.21 6.40 3.49
C GLY A 103 -0.65 6.23 4.74
N HIS A 104 -0.69 5.01 5.28
CA HIS A 104 -1.40 4.67 6.52
C HIS A 104 -0.44 4.04 7.53
N TYR A 105 -0.26 4.66 8.70
CA TYR A 105 0.83 4.34 9.66
C TYR A 105 2.22 4.84 9.21
N ALA A 106 3.22 4.66 10.06
CA ALA A 106 4.54 5.26 9.93
C ALA A 106 5.39 4.61 8.83
N ASP A 107 5.36 3.28 8.75
CA ASP A 107 6.00 2.47 7.72
C ASP A 107 5.45 2.80 6.33
N ALA A 108 4.13 2.77 6.15
CA ALA A 108 3.53 3.15 4.87
C ALA A 108 3.63 4.65 4.59
N GLY A 109 3.81 5.48 5.63
CA GLY A 109 4.10 6.90 5.49
C GLY A 109 5.47 7.14 4.85
N GLU A 110 6.49 6.41 5.29
CA GLU A 110 7.83 6.42 4.68
C GLU A 110 7.74 5.96 3.22
N VAL A 111 7.10 4.83 2.96
CA VAL A 111 6.87 4.31 1.59
C VAL A 111 6.18 5.36 0.70
N ALA A 112 5.08 5.96 1.18
CA ALA A 112 4.32 6.93 0.42
C ALA A 112 5.13 8.21 0.14
N ALA A 113 6.01 8.63 1.05
CA ALA A 113 6.91 9.77 0.82
C ALA A 113 7.92 9.49 -0.30
N HIS A 114 8.55 8.31 -0.30
CA HIS A 114 9.46 7.90 -1.39
C HIS A 114 8.75 7.83 -2.74
N LEU A 115 7.59 7.17 -2.79
CA LEU A 115 6.82 7.03 -4.04
C LEU A 115 6.31 8.38 -4.55
N SER A 116 5.80 9.24 -3.66
CA SER A 116 5.34 10.59 -4.00
C SER A 116 6.45 11.44 -4.56
N GLY A 117 7.63 11.42 -3.93
CA GLY A 117 8.81 12.14 -4.40
C GLY A 117 9.30 11.63 -5.75
N ALA A 118 9.34 10.31 -5.94
CA ALA A 118 9.79 9.69 -7.20
C ALA A 118 8.84 9.97 -8.38
N LEU A 119 7.53 9.97 -8.13
CA LEU A 119 6.51 10.13 -9.16
C LEU A 119 6.02 11.57 -9.34
N ASN A 120 6.41 12.47 -8.44
CA ASN A 120 5.89 13.84 -8.35
C ASN A 120 4.35 13.90 -8.25
N VAL A 121 3.79 13.02 -7.39
CA VAL A 121 2.35 12.86 -7.15
C VAL A 121 2.02 13.31 -5.72
N PRO A 122 0.88 14.00 -5.46
CA PRO A 122 0.49 14.38 -4.10
C PRO A 122 0.43 13.20 -3.12
N MET A 123 0.91 13.44 -1.89
CA MET A 123 0.85 12.49 -0.77
C MET A 123 -0.16 12.93 0.28
N VAL A 124 -0.95 11.97 0.79
CA VAL A 124 -1.75 12.10 2.01
C VAL A 124 -1.23 11.11 3.05
N LEU A 125 -1.16 11.53 4.32
CA LEU A 125 -0.75 10.67 5.43
C LEU A 125 -1.87 10.59 6.47
N THR A 126 -2.27 9.38 6.83
CA THR A 126 -3.12 9.14 8.00
C THR A 126 -2.34 8.40 9.07
N GLY A 127 -1.99 9.14 10.14
CA GLY A 127 -1.47 8.56 11.36
C GLY A 127 -2.60 7.92 12.17
N HIS A 128 -2.56 6.60 12.34
CA HIS A 128 -3.58 5.87 13.11
C HIS A 128 -3.18 5.70 14.59
N SER A 129 -1.90 5.43 14.86
CA SER A 129 -1.35 5.40 16.21
C SER A 129 0.12 5.80 16.16
N LEU A 130 0.47 6.90 16.83
CA LEU A 130 1.85 7.34 16.96
C LEU A 130 2.44 6.67 18.20
N GLY A 131 3.39 5.76 18.00
CA GLY A 131 4.03 5.00 19.10
C GLY A 131 4.56 5.92 20.21
N ARG A 132 5.08 7.09 19.83
CA ARG A 132 5.48 8.16 20.76
C ARG A 132 4.32 8.64 21.65
N ASN A 133 3.18 9.01 21.07
CA ASN A 133 2.03 9.49 21.83
C ASN A 133 1.42 8.38 22.71
N LYS A 134 1.44 7.15 22.21
CA LYS A 134 1.00 5.97 22.99
C LYS A 134 1.94 5.70 24.16
N PHE A 135 3.25 5.80 23.95
CA PHE A 135 4.27 5.67 25.00
C PHE A 135 4.15 6.79 26.04
N GLU A 136 3.99 8.04 25.61
CA GLU A 136 3.74 9.18 26.51
C GLU A 136 2.47 8.98 27.34
N GLN A 137 1.40 8.42 26.75
CA GLN A 137 0.18 8.09 27.50
C GLN A 137 0.38 6.91 28.47
N LEU A 138 1.10 5.86 28.08
CA LEU A 138 1.41 4.73 28.95
C LEU A 138 2.27 5.17 30.15
N LEU A 139 3.25 6.04 29.94
CA LEU A 139 4.03 6.68 30.99
C LEU A 139 3.15 7.51 31.94
N LYS A 140 2.25 8.34 31.40
CA LYS A 140 1.29 9.11 32.21
C LYS A 140 0.34 8.21 33.03
N GLN A 141 0.06 7.00 32.55
CA GLN A 141 -0.76 6.01 33.24
C GLN A 141 0.04 5.09 34.20
N GLY A 142 1.34 5.34 34.39
CA GLY A 142 2.21 4.54 35.26
C GLY A 142 2.48 3.13 34.74
N ARG A 143 2.18 2.85 33.46
CA ARG A 143 2.43 1.55 32.82
C ARG A 143 3.76 1.63 32.09
N LEU A 144 4.83 1.21 32.75
CA LEU A 144 6.12 0.99 32.09
C LEU A 144 6.01 -0.21 31.13
N PRO A 145 6.64 -0.15 29.94
CA PRO A 145 6.86 -1.37 29.17
C PRO A 145 7.70 -2.32 30.04
N LYS A 146 7.32 -3.59 30.10
CA LYS A 146 8.19 -4.62 30.66
C LYS A 146 9.30 -4.88 29.66
N ASP A 147 10.53 -4.94 30.17
CA ASP A 147 11.76 -5.27 29.44
C ASP A 147 11.64 -6.55 28.61
#